data_AF-A0A094I807-F1
#
_entry.id   AF-A0A094I807-F1
#
_cell.length_a   1.000
_cell.length_b   1.000
_cell.length_c   1.000
_cell.angle_alpha   90.00
_cell.angle_beta   90.00
_cell.angle_gamma   90.00
#
_symmetry.space_group_name_H-M   'P 1'
#
loop_
_entity.id
_entity.type
_entity.pdbx_description
1 polymer ?
#
loop_
_entity_poly.entity_id
_entity_poly.type
_entity_poly.pdbx_seq_one_letter_code
_entity_poly.pdbx_strand_id
1 'polypeptide(L)'
;MDAFSAQAKVLIKTTDEAGRKKILDTLRDLCYSLESAQDSAQRIMYLQLQVAAVRIGCDLKLFNILAETPTPLTVDSLSKTTGAAPTLLERRVARILRYLASVGIIKETDKDTFTKNNITETFTNPGFQGGIYHYHDSIGPAITALPDFLKENNYQDI
;
A
#
# COMPACT_ATOMS: atom_id res chain seq x y z
N MET A 1 7.43 12.26 21.29
CA MET A 1 6.79 11.23 20.44
C MET A 1 6.01 10.20 21.27
N ASP A 2 6.55 9.71 22.38
CA ASP A 2 5.87 8.68 23.19
C ASP A 2 4.56 9.15 23.82
N ALA A 3 4.53 10.37 24.36
CA ALA A 3 3.30 10.94 24.94
C ALA A 3 2.17 11.10 23.90
N PHE A 4 2.49 11.62 22.71
CA PHE A 4 1.54 11.73 21.59
C PHE A 4 1.02 10.35 21.18
N SER A 5 1.91 9.38 21.03
CA SER A 5 1.55 8.01 20.64
C SER A 5 0.67 7.33 21.67
N ALA A 6 0.93 7.54 22.97
CA ALA A 6 0.11 7.02 24.05
C ALA A 6 -1.30 7.61 24.04
N GLN A 7 -1.41 8.94 23.91
CA GLN A 7 -2.69 9.63 23.85
C GLN A 7 -3.51 9.23 22.62
N ALA A 8 -2.87 9.15 21.44
CA ALA A 8 -3.52 8.70 20.21
C ALA A 8 -4.05 7.26 20.34
N LYS A 9 -3.27 6.34 20.93
CA LYS A 9 -3.70 4.96 21.17
C LYS A 9 -4.89 4.86 22.12
N VAL A 10 -4.95 5.70 23.16
CA VAL A 10 -6.11 5.76 24.06
C VAL A 10 -7.35 6.21 23.27
N LEU A 11 -7.23 7.32 22.54
CA LEU A 11 -8.34 7.87 21.75
C LEU A 11 -8.88 6.89 20.71
N ILE A 12 -7.99 6.16 20.01
CA ILE A 12 -8.35 5.13 19.02
C ILE A 12 -9.15 3.99 19.67
N LYS A 13 -8.85 3.61 20.92
CA LYS A 13 -9.53 2.51 21.63
C LYS A 13 -10.90 2.91 22.18
N THR A 14 -11.10 4.17 22.51
CA THR A 14 -12.31 4.65 23.20
C THR A 14 -13.33 5.29 22.26
N THR A 15 -13.06 5.35 20.97
CA THR A 15 -13.91 6.01 19.97
C THR A 15 -14.75 4.99 19.18
N ASP A 16 -15.87 5.45 18.64
CA ASP A 16 -16.72 4.68 17.72
C ASP A 16 -16.23 4.79 16.26
N GLU A 17 -16.96 4.23 15.30
CA GLU A 17 -16.55 4.28 13.89
C GLU A 17 -16.46 5.72 13.35
N ALA A 18 -17.41 6.57 13.72
CA ALA A 18 -17.46 7.95 13.25
C ALA A 18 -16.26 8.74 13.79
N GLY A 19 -15.96 8.60 15.08
CA GLY A 19 -14.79 9.22 15.69
C GLY A 19 -13.48 8.63 15.16
N ARG A 20 -13.42 7.32 14.86
CA ARG A 20 -12.26 6.72 14.18
C ARG A 20 -11.98 7.37 12.81
N LYS A 21 -13.02 7.64 12.02
CA LYS A 21 -12.88 8.34 10.72
C LYS A 21 -12.35 9.76 10.93
N LYS A 22 -12.92 10.50 11.88
CA LYS A 22 -12.46 11.85 12.24
C LYS A 22 -10.99 11.88 12.65
N ILE A 23 -10.54 10.91 13.45
CA ILE A 23 -9.12 10.78 13.84
C ILE A 23 -8.25 10.55 12.61
N LEU A 24 -8.64 9.69 11.68
CA LEU A 24 -7.89 9.45 10.45
C LEU A 24 -7.74 10.73 9.62
N ASP A 25 -8.80 11.51 9.49
CA ASP A 25 -8.77 12.76 8.73
C ASP A 25 -7.87 13.79 9.42
N THR A 26 -8.00 13.97 10.75
CA THR A 26 -7.11 14.85 11.52
C THR A 26 -5.64 14.44 11.42
N LEU A 27 -5.33 13.15 11.48
CA LEU A 27 -3.95 12.67 11.35
C LEU A 27 -3.39 12.92 9.94
N ARG A 28 -4.20 12.75 8.90
CA ARG A 28 -3.80 13.06 7.51
C ARG A 28 -3.53 14.55 7.34
N ASP A 29 -4.41 15.41 7.84
CA ASP A 29 -4.23 16.86 7.78
C ASP A 29 -2.97 17.30 8.52
N LEU A 30 -2.70 16.69 9.69
CA LEU A 30 -1.47 16.94 10.42
C LEU A 30 -0.23 16.49 9.63
N CYS A 31 -0.27 15.32 8.97
CA CYS A 31 0.80 14.89 8.07
C CYS A 31 1.04 15.92 6.97
N TYR A 32 0.00 16.39 6.29
CA TYR A 32 0.13 17.42 5.24
C TYR A 32 0.73 18.72 5.76
N SER A 33 0.39 19.14 6.99
CA SER A 33 0.95 20.36 7.60
C SER A 33 2.43 20.25 7.96
N LEU A 34 2.96 19.02 8.08
CA LEU A 34 4.34 18.74 8.44
C LEU A 34 5.23 18.48 7.22
N GLU A 35 4.64 18.12 6.09
CA GLU A 35 5.38 17.81 4.86
C GLU A 35 6.17 19.03 4.36
N SER A 36 7.45 18.82 4.03
CA SER A 36 8.19 19.77 3.21
C SER A 36 7.69 19.72 1.75
N ALA A 37 8.15 20.67 0.93
CA ALA A 37 7.87 20.64 -0.50
C ALA A 37 8.35 19.35 -1.18
N GLN A 38 9.51 18.83 -0.75
CA GLN A 38 10.06 17.58 -1.26
C GLN A 38 9.22 16.36 -0.83
N ASP A 39 8.78 16.34 0.44
CA ASP A 39 7.94 15.25 0.96
C ASP A 39 6.59 15.19 0.21
N SER A 40 5.98 16.36 0.01
CA SER A 40 4.73 16.52 -0.75
C SER A 40 4.89 16.00 -2.19
N ALA A 41 5.94 16.42 -2.88
CA ALA A 41 6.21 15.99 -4.27
C ALA A 41 6.39 14.46 -4.33
N GLN A 42 7.18 13.90 -3.41
CA GLN A 42 7.44 12.47 -3.36
C GLN A 42 6.16 11.67 -3.09
N ARG A 43 5.33 12.09 -2.13
CA ARG A 43 4.06 11.43 -1.82
C ARG A 43 3.15 11.36 -3.04
N ILE A 44 3.02 12.47 -3.77
CA ILE A 44 2.13 12.56 -4.94
C ILE A 44 2.68 11.73 -6.11
N MET A 45 3.97 11.85 -6.43
CA MET A 45 4.59 11.13 -7.55
C MET A 45 4.49 9.60 -7.42
N TYR A 46 4.46 9.08 -6.18
CA TYR A 46 4.50 7.64 -5.92
C TYR A 46 3.13 7.01 -5.63
N LEU A 47 2.02 7.74 -5.75
CA LEU A 47 0.67 7.20 -5.50
C LEU A 47 0.35 5.99 -6.40
N GLN A 48 0.58 6.13 -7.71
CA GLN A 48 0.32 5.05 -8.68
C GLN A 48 1.16 3.79 -8.41
N LEU A 49 2.35 3.95 -7.84
CA LEU A 49 3.24 2.83 -7.55
C LEU A 49 2.68 1.93 -6.43
N GLN A 50 1.92 2.50 -5.49
CA GLN A 50 1.28 1.70 -4.44
C GLN A 50 0.25 0.73 -5.02
N VAL A 51 -0.62 1.21 -5.92
CA VAL A 51 -1.63 0.37 -6.57
C VAL A 51 -0.97 -0.73 -7.40
N ALA A 52 0.04 -0.38 -8.19
CA ALA A 52 0.80 -1.36 -8.97
C ALA A 52 1.48 -2.42 -8.09
N ALA A 53 2.09 -2.01 -6.97
CA ALA A 53 2.73 -2.94 -6.05
C ALA A 53 1.74 -3.86 -5.35
N VAL A 54 0.57 -3.34 -4.93
CA VAL A 54 -0.50 -4.17 -4.35
C VAL A 54 -1.00 -5.16 -5.39
N ARG A 55 -1.19 -4.72 -6.63
CA ARG A 55 -1.60 -5.62 -7.70
C ARG A 55 -0.60 -6.76 -7.91
N ILE A 56 0.69 -6.46 -8.01
CA ILE A 56 1.72 -7.50 -8.08
C ILE A 56 1.64 -8.44 -6.87
N GLY A 57 1.40 -7.89 -5.67
CA GLY A 57 1.18 -8.69 -4.46
C GLY A 57 -0.03 -9.64 -4.57
N CYS A 58 -1.13 -9.19 -5.20
CA CYS A 58 -2.30 -10.03 -5.48
C CYS A 58 -1.99 -11.12 -6.50
N ASP A 59 -1.29 -10.81 -7.60
CA ASP A 59 -0.91 -11.78 -8.63
C ASP A 59 -0.02 -12.89 -8.06
N LEU A 60 0.90 -12.53 -7.15
CA LEU A 60 1.77 -13.45 -6.44
C LEU A 60 1.11 -14.16 -5.25
N LYS A 61 -0.16 -13.84 -4.94
CA LYS A 61 -0.87 -14.30 -3.72
C LYS A 61 -0.11 -14.01 -2.42
N LEU A 62 0.71 -12.96 -2.42
CA LEU A 62 1.64 -12.63 -1.35
C LEU A 62 0.91 -12.37 -0.02
N PHE A 63 -0.21 -11.65 -0.08
CA PHE A 63 -0.98 -11.29 1.10
C PHE A 63 -1.62 -12.51 1.76
N ASN A 64 -2.14 -13.45 0.97
CA ASN A 64 -2.67 -14.72 1.46
C ASN A 64 -1.57 -15.55 2.14
N ILE A 65 -0.41 -15.70 1.50
CA ILE A 65 0.73 -16.45 2.05
C ILE A 65 1.18 -15.86 3.41
N LEU A 66 1.36 -14.53 3.47
CA LEU A 66 1.74 -13.84 4.71
C LEU A 66 0.66 -13.94 5.79
N ALA A 67 -0.62 -13.95 5.41
CA ALA A 67 -1.72 -14.02 6.34
C ALA A 67 -1.94 -15.43 6.91
N GLU A 68 -1.72 -16.47 6.11
CA GLU A 68 -1.82 -17.87 6.54
C GLU A 68 -0.62 -18.30 7.40
N THR A 69 0.52 -17.61 7.25
CA THR A 69 1.73 -17.92 8.01
C THR A 69 1.75 -17.16 9.35
N PRO A 70 1.89 -17.84 10.50
CA PRO A 70 1.97 -17.19 11.80
C PRO A 70 3.34 -16.58 12.10
N THR A 71 4.40 -17.10 11.48
CA THR A 71 5.79 -16.66 11.66
C THR A 71 6.25 -15.74 10.53
N PRO A 72 7.22 -14.84 10.76
CA PRO A 72 7.85 -14.07 9.69
C PRO A 72 8.49 -14.98 8.63
N LEU A 73 8.44 -14.55 7.37
CA LEU A 73 8.98 -15.25 6.20
C LEU A 73 10.14 -14.48 5.57
N THR A 74 11.19 -15.20 5.17
CA THR A 74 12.33 -14.61 4.46
C THR A 74 12.00 -14.36 2.99
N VAL A 75 12.73 -13.44 2.35
CA VAL A 75 12.68 -13.22 0.89
C VAL A 75 12.89 -14.52 0.11
N ASP A 76 13.85 -15.36 0.53
CA ASP A 76 14.13 -16.65 -0.11
C ASP A 76 12.92 -17.58 -0.04
N SER A 77 12.28 -17.69 1.13
CA SER A 77 11.08 -18.50 1.32
C SER A 77 9.92 -17.98 0.47
N LEU A 78 9.67 -16.67 0.49
CA LEU A 78 8.61 -16.03 -0.30
C LEU A 78 8.84 -16.17 -1.80
N SER A 79 10.09 -16.07 -2.26
CA SER A 79 10.43 -16.21 -3.69
C SER A 79 10.16 -17.63 -4.19
N LYS A 80 10.51 -18.64 -3.38
CA LYS A 80 10.23 -20.06 -3.69
C LYS A 80 8.73 -20.34 -3.74
N THR A 81 7.98 -19.89 -2.73
CA THR A 81 6.53 -20.16 -2.62
C THR A 81 5.71 -19.47 -3.71
N THR A 82 6.12 -18.27 -4.13
CA THR A 82 5.41 -17.50 -5.17
C THR A 82 5.72 -17.97 -6.60
N GLY A 83 6.64 -18.93 -6.78
CA GLY A 83 7.07 -19.39 -8.11
C GLY A 83 7.90 -18.36 -8.88
N ALA A 84 8.42 -17.33 -8.19
CA ALA A 84 9.28 -16.32 -8.79
C ALA A 84 10.66 -16.93 -9.15
N ALA A 85 11.01 -16.93 -10.44
CA ALA A 85 12.19 -17.60 -10.98
C ALA A 85 13.53 -17.24 -10.28
N PRO A 86 14.49 -18.19 -10.20
CA PRO A 86 15.41 -18.29 -9.06
C PRO A 86 16.62 -17.35 -9.04
N THR A 87 16.73 -16.33 -9.89
CA THR A 87 17.96 -15.51 -9.96
C THR A 87 17.71 -14.03 -10.21
N LEU A 88 16.83 -13.71 -11.17
CA LEU A 88 16.43 -12.32 -11.47
C LEU A 88 15.12 -11.91 -10.80
N LEU A 89 14.25 -12.87 -10.43
CA LEU A 89 12.98 -12.57 -9.78
C LEU A 89 13.09 -12.52 -8.25
N GLU A 90 14.01 -13.25 -7.60
CA GLU A 90 14.26 -13.13 -6.16
C GLU A 90 14.61 -11.68 -5.75
N ARG A 91 15.53 -11.03 -6.50
CA ARG A 91 15.86 -9.61 -6.28
C ARG A 91 14.67 -8.68 -6.54
N ARG A 92 13.75 -9.04 -7.44
CA ARG A 92 12.53 -8.24 -7.71
C ARG A 92 11.51 -8.42 -6.60
N VAL A 93 11.28 -9.64 -6.12
CA VAL A 93 10.42 -9.95 -4.97
C VAL A 93 10.94 -9.20 -3.73
N ALA A 94 12.26 -9.24 -3.47
CA ALA A 94 12.86 -8.45 -2.38
C ALA A 94 12.59 -6.94 -2.49
N ARG A 95 12.60 -6.38 -3.72
CA ARG A 95 12.29 -4.96 -3.95
C ARG A 95 10.81 -4.66 -3.74
N ILE A 96 9.92 -5.53 -4.19
CA ILE A 96 8.48 -5.41 -3.98
C ILE A 96 8.15 -5.49 -2.49
N LEU A 97 8.70 -6.48 -1.77
CA LEU A 97 8.51 -6.64 -0.32
C LEU A 97 8.99 -5.42 0.47
N ARG A 98 10.21 -4.94 0.20
CA ARG A 98 10.73 -3.72 0.84
C ARG A 98 9.87 -2.50 0.54
N TYR A 99 9.40 -2.36 -0.69
CA TYR A 99 8.48 -1.27 -1.04
C TYR A 99 7.16 -1.38 -0.29
N LEU A 100 6.50 -2.54 -0.32
CA LEU A 100 5.26 -2.79 0.42
C LEU A 100 5.42 -2.56 1.93
N ALA A 101 6.57 -2.92 2.50
CA ALA A 101 6.89 -2.65 3.90
C ALA A 101 7.08 -1.14 4.16
N SER A 102 7.77 -0.43 3.26
CA SER A 102 8.01 1.01 3.40
C SER A 102 6.73 1.85 3.38
N VAL A 103 5.69 1.38 2.71
CA VAL A 103 4.35 2.02 2.69
C VAL A 103 3.37 1.36 3.66
N GLY A 104 3.85 0.50 4.56
CA GLY A 104 3.08 -0.09 5.66
C GLY A 104 2.06 -1.17 5.26
N ILE A 105 2.08 -1.66 4.02
CA ILE A 105 1.16 -2.72 3.55
C ILE A 105 1.52 -4.08 4.15
N ILE A 106 2.82 -4.33 4.37
CA ILE A 106 3.35 -5.47 5.13
C ILE A 106 4.30 -4.96 6.21
N LYS A 107 4.76 -5.85 7.10
CA LYS A 107 5.72 -5.49 8.16
C LYS A 107 7.06 -6.20 7.95
N GLU A 108 8.15 -5.45 7.88
CA GLU A 108 9.51 -5.99 7.97
C GLU A 108 9.90 -6.16 9.45
N THR A 109 10.33 -7.35 9.85
CA THR A 109 10.70 -7.67 11.25
C THR A 109 12.20 -7.79 11.45
N ASP A 110 12.94 -8.12 10.41
CA ASP A 110 14.39 -8.18 10.33
C ASP A 110 14.79 -8.03 8.85
N LYS A 111 16.08 -7.89 8.56
CA LYS A 111 16.61 -7.86 7.20
C LYS A 111 16.04 -8.99 6.37
N ASP A 112 15.43 -8.63 5.24
CA ASP A 112 14.87 -9.56 4.26
C ASP A 112 13.82 -10.52 4.88
N THR A 113 13.12 -10.10 5.94
CA THR A 113 12.15 -10.92 6.68
C THR A 113 10.86 -10.15 6.99
N PHE A 114 9.72 -10.70 6.56
CA PHE A 114 8.43 -9.99 6.54
C PHE A 114 7.29 -10.79 7.17
N THR A 115 6.29 -10.09 7.71
CA THR A 115 5.06 -10.67 8.27
C THR A 115 3.84 -9.80 7.96
N LYS A 116 2.64 -10.35 8.22
CA LYS A 116 1.36 -9.66 8.02
C LYS A 116 1.12 -8.54 9.04
N ASN A 117 0.31 -7.58 8.65
CA ASN A 117 -0.36 -6.62 9.53
C ASN A 117 -1.84 -6.48 9.12
N ASN A 118 -2.57 -5.55 9.74
CA ASN A 118 -4.00 -5.31 9.44
C ASN A 118 -4.27 -4.90 7.98
N ILE A 119 -3.33 -4.21 7.33
CA ILE A 119 -3.45 -3.84 5.91
C ILE A 119 -3.20 -5.06 5.02
N THR A 120 -2.21 -5.89 5.36
CA THR A 120 -1.98 -7.18 4.68
C THR A 120 -3.25 -8.03 4.69
N GLU A 121 -3.92 -8.14 5.86
CA GLU A 121 -5.16 -8.89 6.01
C GLU A 121 -6.30 -8.32 5.16
N THR A 122 -6.37 -7.00 4.99
CA THR A 122 -7.36 -6.36 4.11
C THR A 122 -7.27 -6.91 2.70
N PHE A 123 -6.05 -7.06 2.16
CA PHE A 123 -5.83 -7.58 0.81
C PHE A 123 -5.89 -9.11 0.70
N THR A 124 -6.34 -9.83 1.73
CA THR A 124 -6.74 -11.24 1.60
C THR A 124 -8.18 -11.39 1.14
N ASN A 125 -9.00 -10.33 1.29
CA ASN A 125 -10.39 -10.32 0.88
C ASN A 125 -10.51 -10.28 -0.66
N PRO A 126 -11.19 -11.26 -1.30
CA PRO A 126 -11.31 -11.30 -2.76
C PRO A 126 -11.99 -10.07 -3.38
N GLY A 127 -12.92 -9.43 -2.68
CA GLY A 127 -13.58 -8.20 -3.12
C GLY A 127 -12.63 -7.01 -3.18
N PHE A 128 -11.78 -6.84 -2.17
CA PHE A 128 -10.75 -5.77 -2.19
C PHE A 128 -9.64 -6.06 -3.19
N GLN A 129 -9.24 -7.33 -3.36
CA GLN A 129 -8.36 -7.72 -4.46
C GLN A 129 -8.99 -7.34 -5.81
N GLY A 130 -10.23 -7.75 -6.06
CA GLY A 130 -11.00 -7.41 -7.27
C GLY A 130 -11.08 -5.90 -7.52
N GLY A 131 -11.22 -5.10 -6.46
CA GLY A 131 -11.14 -3.64 -6.54
C GLY A 131 -9.79 -3.13 -7.03
N ILE A 132 -8.67 -3.72 -6.57
CA ILE A 132 -7.32 -3.40 -7.08
C ILE A 132 -7.17 -3.79 -8.55
N TYR A 133 -7.66 -4.99 -8.94
CA TYR A 133 -7.67 -5.41 -10.34
C TYR A 133 -8.43 -4.39 -11.22
N HIS A 134 -9.65 -4.03 -10.82
CA HIS A 134 -10.47 -3.06 -11.53
C HIS A 134 -9.84 -1.67 -11.61
N TYR A 135 -9.32 -1.17 -10.48
CA TYR A 135 -8.73 0.16 -10.44
C TYR A 135 -7.46 0.24 -11.29
N HIS A 136 -6.61 -0.79 -11.26
CA HIS A 136 -5.40 -0.83 -12.05
C HIS A 136 -5.67 -1.04 -13.55
N ASP A 137 -6.50 -2.03 -13.90
CA ASP A 137 -6.64 -2.48 -15.29
C ASP A 137 -7.73 -1.72 -16.06
N SER A 138 -8.77 -1.23 -15.38
CA SER A 138 -9.90 -0.53 -16.04
C SER A 138 -9.83 0.99 -15.85
N ILE A 139 -9.63 1.45 -14.61
CA ILE A 139 -9.67 2.88 -14.28
C ILE A 139 -8.31 3.55 -14.55
N GLY A 140 -7.20 2.87 -14.25
CA GLY A 140 -5.84 3.36 -14.41
C GLY A 140 -5.56 3.97 -15.79
N PRO A 141 -5.83 3.26 -16.90
CA PRO A 141 -5.63 3.80 -18.24
C PRO A 141 -6.41 5.10 -18.49
N ALA A 142 -7.66 5.19 -18.02
CA ALA A 142 -8.48 6.39 -18.16
C ALA A 142 -7.91 7.57 -17.35
N ILE A 143 -7.46 7.34 -16.10
CA ILE A 143 -6.81 8.37 -15.28
C ILE A 143 -5.55 8.89 -15.95
N THR A 144 -4.73 8.00 -16.54
CA THR A 144 -3.50 8.40 -17.23
C THR A 144 -3.78 9.19 -18.52
N ALA A 145 -4.84 8.86 -19.26
CA ALA A 145 -5.22 9.55 -20.49
C ALA A 145 -5.93 10.90 -20.25
N LEU A 146 -6.56 11.07 -19.08
CA LEU A 146 -7.39 12.23 -18.76
C LEU A 146 -6.71 13.59 -18.97
N PRO A 147 -5.45 13.83 -18.54
CA PRO A 147 -4.80 15.12 -18.73
C PRO A 147 -4.63 15.50 -20.21
N ASP A 148 -4.21 14.54 -21.05
CA ASP A 148 -4.03 14.78 -22.49
C ASP A 148 -5.38 15.00 -23.17
N PHE A 149 -6.38 14.18 -22.84
CA PHE A 149 -7.75 14.35 -23.34
C PHE A 149 -8.34 15.72 -23.01
N LEU A 150 -8.24 16.18 -21.75
CA LEU A 150 -8.74 17.50 -21.36
C LEU A 150 -7.97 18.62 -22.06
N LYS A 151 -6.66 18.47 -22.21
CA LYS A 151 -5.80 19.43 -22.92
C LYS A 151 -6.18 19.54 -24.40
N GLU A 152 -6.39 18.41 -25.09
CA GLU A 152 -6.83 18.37 -26.50
C GLU A 152 -8.18 19.06 -26.71
N ASN A 153 -9.08 18.97 -25.73
CA ASN A 153 -10.39 19.62 -25.74
C ASN A 153 -10.37 21.04 -25.14
N ASN A 154 -9.19 21.64 -24.92
CA ASN A 154 -9.03 22.98 -24.34
C ASN A 154 -9.79 23.18 -23.00
N TYR A 155 -9.96 22.10 -22.23
CA TYR A 155 -10.70 22.07 -20.97
C TYR A 155 -12.15 22.61 -21.10
N GLN A 156 -12.79 22.43 -22.26
CA GLN A 156 -14.19 22.82 -22.49
C GLN A 156 -15.15 21.63 -22.33
N ASP A 157 -16.44 21.96 -22.20
CA ASP A 157 -17.52 20.98 -22.28
C ASP A 157 -17.52 20.29 -23.67
N ILE A 158 -17.89 19.00 -23.68
CA ILE A 158 -17.89 18.12 -24.86
C ILE A 158 -19.32 17.74 -25.22
#